data_AF-A0A0F9VTX3-F1
#
_entry.id   AF-A0A0F9VTX3-F1
#
_cell.length_a   1.000
_cell.length_b   1.000
_cell.length_c   1.000
_cell.angle_alpha   90.00
_cell.angle_beta   90.00
_cell.angle_gamma   90.00
#
_symmetry.space_group_name_H-M   'P 1'
#
loop_
_entity.id
_entity.type
_entity.pdbx_description
1 polymer ?
#
loop_
_entity_poly.entity_id
_entity_poly.type
_entity_poly.pdbx_seq_one_letter_code
_entity_poly.pdbx_strand_id
1 'polypeptide(L)'
;MKLRNQEIWLAYSNMAKVWKLDLPAKDSLGISYILSKLQTPYLVIEGERKKLVMKYGVLHPDQKQVSVMPGSENEGDYSREFAEVLVSEWPDEFEFEKVKVLGSIIDANTLLPLRGKFLEVEEG
;
A
#
# COMPACT_ATOMS: atom_id res chain seq x y z
N MET A 1 -10.35 -10.95 -9.67
CA MET A 1 -9.93 -9.71 -10.37
C MET A 1 -8.44 -9.48 -10.18
N LYS A 2 -7.71 -8.96 -11.18
CA LYS A 2 -6.31 -8.57 -11.01
C LYS A 2 -6.19 -7.19 -10.39
N LEU A 3 -5.21 -7.00 -9.52
CA LEU A 3 -4.85 -5.72 -8.95
C LEU A 3 -3.58 -5.20 -9.61
N ARG A 4 -3.51 -3.89 -9.85
CA ARG A 4 -2.25 -3.23 -10.19
C ARG A 4 -1.38 -3.11 -8.95
N ASN A 5 -0.06 -3.10 -9.16
CA ASN A 5 0.90 -2.94 -8.07
C ASN A 5 0.68 -1.62 -7.31
N GLN A 6 0.25 -0.55 -7.98
CA GLN A 6 -0.16 0.70 -7.33
C GLN A 6 -1.33 0.49 -6.34
N GLU A 7 -2.32 -0.32 -6.71
CA GLU A 7 -3.50 -0.58 -5.87
C GLU A 7 -3.10 -1.39 -4.64
N ILE A 8 -2.25 -2.40 -4.82
CA ILE A 8 -1.69 -3.20 -3.71
C ILE A 8 -0.85 -2.34 -2.77
N TRP A 9 0.04 -1.50 -3.34
CA TRP A 9 0.94 -0.64 -2.59
C TRP A 9 0.22 0.31 -1.64
N LEU A 10 -0.80 0.99 -2.19
CA LEU A 10 -1.64 1.93 -1.45
C LEU A 10 -2.53 1.20 -0.44
N ALA A 11 -3.17 0.10 -0.84
CA ALA A 11 -4.07 -0.65 0.02
C ALA A 11 -3.33 -1.21 1.25
N TYR A 12 -2.21 -1.90 1.06
CA TYR A 12 -1.47 -2.50 2.18
C TYR A 12 -0.99 -1.44 3.18
N SER A 13 -0.39 -0.36 2.68
CA SER A 13 0.14 0.73 3.53
C SER A 13 -0.96 1.39 4.37
N ASN A 14 -2.13 1.61 3.78
CA ASN A 14 -3.26 2.20 4.48
C ASN A 14 -3.90 1.22 5.48
N MET A 15 -4.12 -0.04 5.07
CA MET A 15 -4.66 -1.07 5.96
C MET A 15 -3.75 -1.35 7.15
N ALA A 16 -2.43 -1.28 6.97
CA ALA A 16 -1.46 -1.46 8.05
C ALA A 16 -1.51 -0.32 9.09
N LYS A 17 -1.88 0.91 8.67
CA LYS A 17 -2.14 2.02 9.59
C LYS A 17 -3.45 1.81 10.34
N VAL A 18 -4.50 1.40 9.61
CA VAL A 18 -5.82 1.13 10.19
C VAL A 18 -5.75 -0.02 11.20
N TRP A 19 -4.99 -1.08 10.92
CA TRP A 19 -4.75 -2.20 11.83
C TRP A 19 -4.07 -1.80 13.15
N LYS A 20 -3.31 -0.70 13.16
CA LYS A 20 -2.67 -0.18 14.37
C LYS A 20 -3.60 0.69 15.21
N LEU A 21 -4.79 1.00 14.70
CA LEU A 21 -5.84 1.63 15.49
C LEU A 21 -6.44 0.56 16.41
N ASP A 22 -6.84 0.94 17.62
CA ASP A 22 -7.46 0.05 18.60
C ASP A 22 -8.90 -0.30 18.16
N LEU A 23 -9.01 -1.10 17.10
CA LEU A 23 -10.27 -1.46 16.47
C LEU A 23 -10.96 -2.59 17.23
N PRO A 24 -12.30 -2.60 17.25
CA PRO A 24 -13.05 -3.74 17.76
C PRO A 24 -12.61 -5.05 17.10
N ALA A 25 -12.54 -6.13 17.89
CA ALA A 25 -12.05 -7.44 17.44
C ALA A 25 -12.78 -7.98 16.19
N LYS A 26 -14.03 -7.57 15.96
CA LYS A 26 -14.82 -7.98 14.79
C LYS A 26 -14.31 -7.34 13.49
N ASP A 27 -13.88 -6.08 13.53
CA ASP A 27 -13.36 -5.35 12.38
C ASP A 27 -11.88 -5.70 12.13
N SER A 28 -11.17 -6.04 13.21
CA SER A 28 -9.76 -6.41 13.16
C SER A 28 -9.55 -7.69 12.32
N LEU A 29 -10.39 -8.73 12.47
CA LEU A 29 -10.24 -9.98 11.71
C LEU A 29 -10.29 -9.77 10.19
N GLY A 30 -11.19 -8.91 9.74
CA GLY A 30 -11.33 -8.55 8.32
C GLY A 30 -10.12 -7.84 7.75
N ILE A 31 -9.59 -6.86 8.48
CA ILE A 31 -8.38 -6.12 8.10
C ILE A 31 -7.16 -7.03 8.11
N SER A 32 -7.04 -7.90 9.11
CA SER A 32 -5.99 -8.94 9.17
C SER A 32 -6.01 -9.85 7.95
N TYR A 33 -7.19 -10.32 7.54
CA TYR A 33 -7.33 -11.16 6.36
C TYR A 33 -6.87 -10.44 5.09
N ILE A 34 -7.34 -9.21 4.85
CA ILE A 34 -6.91 -8.40 3.71
C ILE A 34 -5.40 -8.17 3.73
N LEU A 35 -4.82 -7.80 4.88
CA LEU A 35 -3.38 -7.60 5.04
C LEU A 35 -2.60 -8.88 4.70
N SER A 36 -3.06 -10.05 5.16
CA SER A 36 -2.39 -11.32 4.87
C SER A 36 -2.34 -11.63 3.36
N LYS A 37 -3.42 -11.32 2.62
CA LYS A 37 -3.49 -11.52 1.17
C LYS A 37 -2.58 -10.54 0.41
N LEU A 38 -2.49 -9.29 0.90
CA LEU A 38 -1.71 -8.23 0.26
C LEU A 38 -0.23 -8.20 0.69
N GLN A 39 0.17 -8.94 1.72
CA GLN A 39 1.52 -8.86 2.28
C GLN A 39 2.61 -9.30 1.29
N THR A 40 2.49 -10.50 0.73
CA THR A 40 3.46 -11.02 -0.25
C THR A 40 3.65 -10.09 -1.45
N PRO A 41 2.58 -9.68 -2.18
CA PRO A 41 2.76 -8.81 -3.34
C PRO A 41 3.32 -7.45 -2.96
N TYR A 42 2.90 -6.88 -1.82
CA TYR A 42 3.50 -5.65 -1.28
C TYR A 42 5.00 -5.78 -1.04
N LEU A 43 5.45 -6.89 -0.42
CA LEU A 43 6.87 -7.12 -0.15
C LEU A 43 7.70 -7.25 -1.43
N VAL A 44 7.12 -7.81 -2.50
CA VAL A 44 7.78 -7.88 -3.81
C VAL A 44 7.96 -6.47 -4.39
N ILE A 45 6.90 -5.64 -4.38
CA ILE A 45 6.97 -4.25 -4.86
C ILE A 45 7.98 -3.44 -4.03
N GLU A 46 8.03 -3.65 -2.71
CA GLU A 46 8.96 -2.95 -1.80
C GLU A 46 10.39 -3.43 -2.03
N GLY A 47 10.57 -4.70 -2.40
CA GLY A 47 11.83 -5.25 -2.87
C GLY A 47 12.35 -4.53 -4.11
N GLU A 48 11.50 -4.37 -5.14
CA GLU A 48 11.86 -3.63 -6.35
C GLU A 48 12.17 -2.16 -6.04
N ARG A 49 11.34 -1.49 -5.23
CA ARG A 49 11.62 -0.12 -4.77
C ARG A 49 12.99 -0.01 -4.10
N LYS A 50 13.33 -0.94 -3.20
CA LYS A 50 14.64 -0.96 -2.52
C LYS A 50 15.79 -1.16 -3.49
N LYS A 51 15.65 -2.03 -4.50
CA LYS A 51 16.66 -2.19 -5.55
C LYS A 51 16.88 -0.89 -6.33
N LEU A 52 15.79 -0.20 -6.69
CA LEU A 52 15.85 1.10 -7.35
C LEU A 52 16.51 2.17 -6.46
N VAL A 53 16.19 2.20 -5.16
CA VAL A 53 16.86 3.09 -4.20
C VAL A 53 18.36 2.79 -4.10
N MET A 54 18.77 1.53 -4.11
CA MET A 54 20.20 1.19 -4.09
C MET A 54 20.90 1.53 -5.41
N LYS A 55 20.18 1.48 -6.53
CA LYS A 55 20.69 1.80 -7.87
C LYS A 55 20.87 3.32 -8.07
N TYR A 56 19.90 4.11 -7.60
CA TYR A 56 19.81 5.55 -7.89
C TYR A 56 20.09 6.47 -6.72
N GLY A 57 20.04 5.93 -5.49
CA GLY A 57 20.18 6.70 -4.27
C GLY A 57 21.63 7.02 -3.93
N VAL A 58 21.78 8.06 -3.11
CA VAL A 58 23.06 8.48 -2.55
C VAL A 58 23.10 8.03 -1.08
N LEU A 59 24.27 7.54 -0.64
CA LEU A 59 24.49 7.19 0.75
C LEU A 59 24.64 8.47 1.58
N HIS A 60 23.76 8.64 2.57
CA HIS A 60 23.88 9.68 3.59
C HIS A 60 24.98 9.28 4.59
N PRO A 61 26.12 10.01 4.63
CA PRO A 61 27.25 9.66 5.49
C PRO A 61 26.86 9.58 6.97
N ASP A 62 25.93 10.44 7.38
CA ASP A 62 25.55 10.64 8.78
C ASP A 62 24.44 9.69 9.25
N GLN A 63 23.74 9.04 8.32
CA GLN A 63 22.51 8.27 8.62
C GLN A 63 22.62 6.79 8.26
N LYS A 64 23.73 6.35 7.64
CA LYS A 64 23.90 5.00 7.07
C LYS A 64 22.69 4.58 6.20
N GLN A 65 22.05 5.55 5.58
CA GLN A 65 20.82 5.37 4.82
C GLN A 65 21.08 5.74 3.38
N VAL A 66 20.62 4.91 2.44
CA VAL A 66 20.61 5.24 1.02
C VAL A 66 19.23 5.79 0.68
N SER A 67 19.18 6.93 0.02
CA SER A 67 17.92 7.50 -0.47
C SER A 67 18.10 8.24 -1.78
N VAL A 68 17.05 8.28 -2.58
CA VAL A 68 16.97 9.18 -3.74
C VAL A 68 16.49 10.54 -3.23
N MET A 69 17.32 11.59 -3.38
CA MET A 69 16.97 12.92 -2.91
C MET A 69 16.13 13.66 -3.94
N PRO A 70 15.12 14.45 -3.51
CA PRO A 70 14.44 15.38 -4.40
C PRO A 70 15.42 16.35 -5.05
N GLY A 71 15.29 16.55 -6.36
CA GLY A 71 16.17 17.37 -7.19
C GLY A 71 17.53 16.74 -7.51
N SER A 72 17.78 15.47 -7.13
CA SER A 72 19.02 14.78 -7.50
C SER A 72 19.03 14.38 -8.98
N GLU A 73 20.22 14.23 -9.54
CA GLU A 73 20.44 13.84 -10.95
C GLU A 73 19.65 12.57 -11.34
N ASN A 74 19.55 11.60 -10.41
CA ASN A 74 18.92 10.31 -10.65
C ASN A 74 17.42 10.24 -10.26
N GLU A 75 16.82 11.33 -9.75
CA GLU A 75 15.43 11.32 -9.30
C GLU A 75 14.46 10.97 -10.43
N GLY A 76 14.69 11.52 -11.63
CA GLY A 76 13.85 11.28 -12.80
C GLY A 76 13.84 9.82 -13.23
N ASP A 77 15.01 9.18 -13.27
CA ASP A 77 15.14 7.77 -13.63
C ASP A 77 14.54 6.83 -12.58
N TYR A 78 14.77 7.11 -11.30
CA TYR A 78 14.11 6.40 -10.21
C TYR A 78 12.59 6.49 -10.34
N SER A 79 12.05 7.69 -10.55
CA SER A 79 10.61 7.93 -10.61
C SER A 79 9.96 7.21 -11.78
N ARG A 80 10.62 7.22 -12.94
CA ARG A 80 10.17 6.51 -14.14
C ARG A 80 10.15 4.99 -13.95
N GLU A 81 11.27 4.40 -13.52
CA GLU A 81 11.34 2.94 -13.34
C GLU A 81 10.40 2.46 -12.23
N PHE A 82 10.25 3.24 -11.15
CA PHE A 82 9.30 2.87 -10.10
C PHE A 82 7.84 3.02 -10.56
N ALA A 83 7.52 4.00 -11.40
CA ALA A 83 6.20 4.10 -12.01
C ALA A 83 5.86 2.88 -12.88
N GLU A 84 6.83 2.35 -13.64
CA GLU A 84 6.68 1.11 -14.42
C GLU A 84 6.36 -0.09 -13.54
N VAL A 85 7.03 -0.21 -12.38
CA VAL A 85 6.72 -1.22 -11.37
C VAL A 85 5.28 -1.07 -10.87
N LEU A 86 4.81 0.15 -10.62
CA LEU A 86 3.49 0.41 -10.04
C LEU A 86 2.33 0.23 -11.03
N VAL A 87 2.51 0.51 -12.32
CA VAL A 87 1.45 0.32 -13.34
C VAL A 87 1.29 -1.14 -13.75
N SER A 88 2.30 -1.97 -13.48
CA SER A 88 2.27 -3.40 -13.76
C SER A 88 1.15 -4.10 -12.98
N GLU A 89 0.51 -5.08 -13.61
CA GLU A 89 -0.48 -5.94 -12.96
C GLU A 89 0.21 -7.02 -12.12
N TRP A 90 -0.35 -7.28 -10.94
CA TRP A 90 0.01 -8.48 -10.20
C TRP A 90 -0.49 -9.70 -10.99
N PRO A 91 0.34 -10.75 -11.15
CA PRO A 91 -0.01 -11.89 -12.00
C PRO A 91 -1.24 -12.64 -11.52
N ASP A 92 -1.41 -12.75 -10.20
CA ASP A 92 -2.48 -13.52 -9.58
C ASP A 92 -3.77 -12.73 -9.49
N GLU A 93 -4.89 -13.43 -9.70
CA GLU A 93 -6.19 -12.89 -9.38
C GLU A 93 -6.46 -12.93 -7.88
N PHE A 94 -7.04 -11.84 -7.38
CA PHE A 94 -7.53 -11.77 -6.02
C PHE A 94 -9.03 -12.05 -5.99
N GLU A 95 -9.39 -12.95 -5.08
CA GLU A 95 -10.74 -13.10 -4.57
C GLU A 95 -10.76 -12.52 -3.15
N PHE A 96 -11.47 -11.40 -2.99
CA PHE A 96 -11.73 -10.81 -1.69
C PHE A 96 -13.13 -11.23 -1.26
N GLU A 97 -13.22 -11.98 -0.17
CA GLU A 97 -14.49 -12.18 0.50
C GLU A 97 -15.01 -10.81 0.98
N LYS A 98 -16.32 -10.55 0.85
CA LYS A 98 -16.92 -9.32 1.37
C LYS A 98 -16.75 -9.32 2.89
N VAL A 99 -15.88 -8.43 3.38
CA VAL A 99 -15.68 -8.23 4.81
C VAL A 99 -16.66 -7.14 5.28
N LYS A 100 -17.54 -7.48 6.22
CA LYS A 100 -18.42 -6.50 6.87
C LYS A 100 -17.62 -5.74 7.93
N VAL A 101 -17.27 -4.49 7.63
CA VAL A 101 -16.78 -3.54 8.64
C VAL A 101 -18.02 -2.90 9.27
N LEU A 102 -18.25 -3.11 10.56
CA LEU A 102 -19.39 -2.48 11.24
C LEU A 102 -19.10 -0.98 11.36
N GLY A 103 -19.97 -0.17 10.77
CA GLY A 103 -19.87 1.29 10.78
C GLY A 103 -19.86 1.85 12.19
N SER A 104 -18.68 1.95 12.78
CA SER A 104 -18.46 2.64 14.04
C SER A 104 -17.00 3.06 14.12
N ILE A 105 -16.80 4.37 14.18
CA ILE A 105 -15.53 5.09 14.39
C ILE A 105 -14.61 5.14 13.16
N ILE A 106 -15.10 5.68 12.05
CA ILE A 106 -14.18 6.48 11.21
C ILE A 106 -14.89 7.78 10.86
N ASP A 107 -14.57 8.84 11.60
CA ASP A 107 -14.92 10.22 11.20
C ASP A 107 -14.55 10.39 9.72
N ALA A 108 -15.51 10.85 8.92
CA ALA A 108 -15.40 11.03 7.47
C ALA A 108 -14.16 11.86 7.07
N ASN A 109 -13.58 12.63 8.00
CA ASN A 109 -12.33 13.36 7.83
C ASN A 109 -11.08 12.47 7.77
N THR A 110 -11.15 11.19 8.15
CA THR A 110 -9.99 10.27 8.19
C THR A 110 -9.85 9.42 6.92
N LEU A 111 -10.90 9.32 6.09
CA LEU A 111 -10.97 8.41 4.93
C LEU A 111 -10.98 9.09 3.56
N LEU A 112 -10.64 10.37 3.49
CA LEU A 112 -10.83 11.18 2.28
C LEU A 112 -10.16 10.71 0.96
N PRO A 113 -9.31 9.65 0.88
CA PRO A 113 -8.97 9.05 -0.42
C PRO A 113 -9.54 7.65 -0.69
N LEU A 114 -10.28 7.01 0.23
CA LEU A 114 -10.80 5.63 0.02
C LEU A 114 -12.19 5.55 -0.62
N ARG A 115 -12.79 6.70 -0.99
CA ARG A 115 -14.01 6.75 -1.81
C ARG A 115 -13.69 6.40 -3.27
N GLY A 116 -13.31 5.15 -3.49
CA GLY A 116 -13.03 4.60 -4.80
C GLY A 116 -12.99 3.07 -4.71
N LYS A 117 -14.13 2.46 -5.01
CA LYS A 117 -14.30 1.03 -5.38
C LYS A 117 -14.12 -0.08 -4.32
N PHE A 118 -13.58 0.17 -3.13
CA PHE A 118 -13.31 -0.92 -2.17
C PHE A 118 -14.31 -1.08 -1.02
N LEU A 119 -15.23 -0.13 -0.83
CA LEU A 119 -16.15 -0.13 0.31
C LEU A 119 -17.55 0.26 -0.18
N GLU A 120 -18.38 -0.74 -0.46
CA GLU A 120 -19.83 -0.54 -0.46
C GLU A 120 -20.28 -0.56 1.00
N VAL A 121 -20.66 0.61 1.51
CA VAL A 121 -21.26 0.76 2.84
C VAL A 121 -22.77 0.57 2.67
N GLU A 122 -23.34 -0.49 3.24
CA GLU A 122 -24.78 -0.59 3.42
C GLU A 122 -25.16 0.14 4.71
N GLU A 123 -25.99 1.18 4.58
CA GLU A 123 -26.65 1.82 5.71
C GLU A 123 -27.79 0.91 6.19
N GLY A 124 -27.80 0.58 7.48
CA GLY A 124 -28.83 -0.21 8.15
C GLY A 124 -29.45 0.54 9.33
#